data_AF-A1TQV1-F1
#
_entry.id   AF-A1TQV1-F1
#
_cell.length_a   1.000
_cell.length_b   1.000
_cell.length_c   1.000
_cell.angle_alpha   90.00
_cell.angle_beta   90.00
_cell.angle_gamma   90.00
#
_symmetry.space_group_name_H-M   'P 1'
#
loop_
_entity.id
_entity.type
_entity.pdbx_description
1 polymer ?
#
loop_
_entity_poly.entity_id
_entity_poly.type
_entity_poly.pdbx_seq_one_letter_code
_entity_poly.pdbx_strand_id
1 'polypeptide(L)'
;MRCRNSSWHFLTHYRSNFKREPCFSSPRFTADAPSCDDYRPRMDEPARHPSLFSQHMPVRPCEDPPYLGRDVMDRGCAVYAIVDGLAQLGLADKVAALLHWLGRFEGLEKHLEEELDPTLCVRQIVLQQAAETPLAARQKASSRDSSWRNIVGAILEQPFVHTCSDWSGPDLRPRVVWDPLAQPFLEFLAEGREGEDMATWMPEDGNPDRARRSSIQLLAQGQGTL
;
A
#
# COMPACT_ATOMS: atom_id res chain seq x y z
N MET A 1 -21.17 -36.18 11.09
CA MET A 1 -21.96 -35.24 10.26
C MET A 1 -22.38 -34.06 11.12
N ARG A 2 -21.68 -32.92 11.01
CA ARG A 2 -22.16 -31.60 11.45
C ARG A 2 -21.59 -30.57 10.48
N CYS A 3 -22.43 -30.10 9.56
CA CYS A 3 -22.15 -28.92 8.76
C CYS A 3 -22.10 -27.71 9.70
N ARG A 4 -21.01 -26.93 9.65
CA ARG A 4 -20.98 -25.57 10.20
C ARG A 4 -21.02 -24.60 9.02
N ASN A 5 -22.11 -23.84 8.98
CA ASN A 5 -22.23 -22.64 8.17
C ASN A 5 -21.17 -21.64 8.65
N SER A 6 -20.21 -21.29 7.79
CA SER A 6 -19.38 -20.12 7.95
C SER A 6 -19.90 -19.05 7.01
N SER A 7 -20.28 -17.90 7.59
CA SER A 7 -20.67 -16.70 6.84
C SER A 7 -19.39 -16.04 6.35
N TRP A 8 -19.21 -15.93 5.05
CA TRP A 8 -18.04 -15.33 4.42
C TRP A 8 -18.34 -13.85 4.14
N HIS A 9 -17.57 -12.93 4.71
CA HIS A 9 -17.54 -11.56 4.24
C HIS A 9 -16.59 -11.49 3.03
N PHE A 10 -17.16 -11.57 1.83
CA PHE A 10 -16.44 -11.40 0.58
C PHE A 10 -16.09 -9.93 0.37
N LEU A 11 -14.80 -9.62 0.37
CA LEU A 11 -14.29 -8.40 -0.25
C LEU A 11 -14.01 -8.75 -1.72
N THR A 12 -14.89 -8.25 -2.59
CA THR A 12 -14.79 -8.17 -4.07
C THR A 12 -14.48 -9.48 -4.85
N HIS A 13 -15.49 -9.96 -5.59
CA HIS A 13 -15.27 -10.87 -6.72
C HIS A 13 -14.80 -10.07 -7.93
N TYR A 14 -13.52 -10.17 -8.31
CA TYR A 14 -13.02 -9.57 -9.54
C TYR A 14 -13.10 -10.59 -10.69
N ARG A 15 -13.97 -10.34 -11.68
CA ARG A 15 -14.00 -11.08 -12.95
C ARG A 15 -13.11 -10.37 -13.96
N SER A 16 -11.92 -10.90 -14.22
CA SER A 16 -11.09 -10.42 -15.34
C SER A 16 -11.56 -11.08 -16.64
N ASN A 17 -12.37 -10.37 -17.43
CA ASN A 17 -12.71 -10.77 -18.80
C ASN A 17 -11.71 -10.15 -19.78
N PHE A 18 -10.64 -10.88 -20.11
CA PHE A 18 -9.81 -10.55 -21.27
C PHE A 18 -10.51 -11.02 -22.56
N LYS A 19 -11.15 -10.10 -23.29
CA LYS A 19 -11.48 -10.29 -24.71
C LYS A 19 -10.68 -9.27 -25.54
N ARG A 20 -9.71 -9.79 -26.30
CA ARG A 20 -9.15 -9.09 -27.47
C ARG A 20 -10.19 -9.11 -28.58
N GLU A 21 -10.26 -8.05 -29.39
CA GLU A 21 -10.62 -7.97 -30.83
C GLU A 21 -10.77 -6.47 -31.24
N PRO A 22 -10.67 -6.08 -32.54
CA PRO A 22 -9.67 -5.11 -33.01
C PRO A 22 -10.20 -3.76 -33.54
N CYS A 23 -9.24 -2.90 -33.93
CA CYS A 23 -9.28 -1.62 -34.66
C CYS A 23 -10.60 -1.21 -35.33
N PHE A 24 -11.01 0.06 -35.17
CA PHE A 24 -11.37 0.96 -36.30
C PHE A 24 -11.67 2.41 -35.84
N SER A 25 -11.17 3.36 -36.64
CA SER A 25 -11.70 4.71 -36.94
C SER A 25 -11.65 5.84 -35.89
N SER A 26 -10.70 6.77 -36.10
CA SER A 26 -10.80 8.17 -35.66
C SER A 26 -12.07 8.86 -36.22
N PRO A 27 -12.53 9.94 -35.56
CA PRO A 27 -12.50 11.21 -36.29
C PRO A 27 -12.15 12.47 -35.45
N ARG A 28 -11.32 13.30 -36.09
CA ARG A 28 -11.35 14.77 -36.22
C ARG A 28 -11.55 15.66 -34.98
N PHE A 29 -10.42 16.28 -34.63
CA PHE A 29 -10.25 17.65 -34.13
C PHE A 29 -11.32 18.65 -34.61
N THR A 30 -11.94 19.36 -33.67
CA THR A 30 -12.30 20.77 -33.81
C THR A 30 -11.98 21.48 -32.50
N ALA A 31 -11.02 22.40 -32.58
CA ALA A 31 -10.63 23.31 -31.53
C ALA A 31 -11.66 24.43 -31.43
N ASP A 32 -12.06 24.80 -30.21
CA ASP A 32 -12.61 26.12 -29.92
C ASP A 32 -12.32 26.50 -28.46
N ALA A 33 -11.39 27.44 -28.30
CA ALA A 33 -11.23 28.32 -27.15
C ALA A 33 -10.42 29.55 -27.62
N PRO A 34 -10.51 30.74 -26.99
CA PRO A 34 -11.58 31.32 -26.18
C PRO A 34 -11.96 32.75 -26.65
N SER A 35 -13.12 33.28 -26.23
CA SER A 35 -13.43 34.71 -26.38
C SER A 35 -12.96 35.49 -25.14
N CYS A 36 -11.87 36.25 -25.30
CA CYS A 36 -11.34 37.18 -24.33
C CYS A 36 -12.06 38.53 -24.48
N ASP A 37 -13.12 38.78 -23.72
CA ASP A 37 -13.61 40.14 -23.41
C ASP A 37 -14.71 40.04 -22.37
N ASP A 38 -14.30 40.10 -21.08
CA ASP A 38 -14.89 40.97 -20.05
C ASP A 38 -14.25 40.62 -18.69
N TYR A 39 -13.12 41.26 -18.37
CA TYR A 39 -12.58 41.26 -17.01
C TYR A 39 -12.06 42.66 -16.68
N ARG A 40 -12.99 43.55 -16.31
CA ARG A 40 -12.62 44.80 -15.63
C ARG A 40 -12.06 44.48 -14.24
N PRO A 41 -10.88 44.99 -13.86
CA PRO A 41 -10.30 44.71 -12.55
C PRO A 41 -11.03 45.55 -11.50
N ARG A 42 -11.74 44.89 -10.58
CA ARG A 42 -12.11 45.51 -9.30
C ARG A 42 -10.84 45.67 -8.46
N MET A 43 -10.34 46.89 -8.37
CA MET A 43 -9.25 47.29 -7.48
C MET A 43 -9.80 47.45 -6.05
N ASP A 44 -10.10 46.32 -5.39
CA ASP A 44 -10.34 46.22 -3.94
C ASP A 44 -10.13 44.75 -3.51
N GLU A 45 -8.94 44.18 -3.79
CA GLU A 45 -8.53 42.87 -3.30
C GLU A 45 -7.32 43.06 -2.36
N PRO A 46 -7.41 42.73 -1.05
CA PRO A 46 -6.29 42.87 -0.14
C PRO A 46 -5.12 41.99 -0.61
N ALA A 47 -3.89 42.48 -0.39
CA ALA A 47 -2.63 41.86 -0.80
C ALA A 47 -2.73 40.33 -0.91
N ARG A 48 -2.64 39.82 -2.15
CA ARG A 48 -2.67 38.38 -2.43
C ARG A 48 -1.61 37.70 -1.56
N HIS A 49 -2.10 36.98 -0.55
CA HIS A 49 -1.30 36.03 0.19
C HIS A 49 -0.58 35.11 -0.80
N PRO A 50 0.67 34.68 -0.51
CA PRO A 50 1.31 33.67 -1.33
C PRO A 50 0.36 32.48 -1.46
N SER A 51 0.00 32.18 -2.70
CA SER A 51 -0.93 31.11 -3.01
C SER A 51 -0.41 29.80 -2.42
N LEU A 52 -1.21 29.20 -1.53
CA LEU A 52 -1.04 27.83 -1.05
C LEU A 52 -1.62 26.81 -2.04
N PHE A 53 -1.74 27.14 -3.34
CA PHE A 53 -2.10 26.15 -4.33
C PHE A 53 -0.85 25.30 -4.65
N SER A 54 -1.00 23.98 -4.47
CA SER A 54 -0.02 22.99 -4.89
C SER A 54 0.31 23.20 -6.37
N GLN A 55 1.61 23.28 -6.71
CA GLN A 55 2.09 23.38 -8.10
C GLN A 55 1.94 22.05 -8.88
N HIS A 56 1.35 21.02 -8.27
CA HIS A 56 1.05 19.74 -8.90
C HIS A 56 -0.37 19.79 -9.47
N MET A 57 -0.49 20.17 -10.74
CA MET A 57 -1.74 20.01 -11.49
C MET A 57 -2.23 18.55 -11.41
N PRO A 58 -3.54 18.32 -11.30
CA PRO A 58 -4.09 16.97 -11.31
C PRO A 58 -3.92 16.38 -12.71
N VAL A 59 -2.94 15.51 -12.88
CA VAL A 59 -2.96 14.52 -13.97
C VAL A 59 -4.13 13.59 -13.65
N ARG A 60 -5.09 13.48 -14.57
CA ARG A 60 -6.29 12.66 -14.35
C ARG A 60 -5.89 11.21 -14.03
N PRO A 61 -6.45 10.61 -12.97
CA PRO A 61 -6.37 9.16 -12.77
C PRO A 61 -6.94 8.43 -14.00
N CYS A 62 -6.36 7.28 -14.36
CA CYS A 62 -6.90 6.39 -15.40
C CYS A 62 -8.34 5.96 -15.02
N GLU A 63 -9.24 5.74 -16.00
CA GLU A 63 -10.71 5.64 -15.79
C GLU A 63 -11.34 4.22 -15.76
N ASP A 64 -10.57 3.13 -15.92
CA ASP A 64 -11.04 1.72 -15.87
C ASP A 64 -10.97 0.98 -14.49
N PRO A 65 -12.10 0.56 -13.91
CA PRO A 65 -12.16 0.14 -12.50
C PRO A 65 -11.43 -1.17 -12.10
N PRO A 66 -11.05 -1.29 -10.81
CA PRO A 66 -11.13 -0.25 -9.77
C PRO A 66 -9.84 0.56 -9.69
N TYR A 67 -9.82 1.76 -10.29
CA TYR A 67 -8.79 2.76 -10.05
C TYR A 67 -9.20 3.63 -8.85
N LEU A 68 -8.76 3.22 -7.67
CA LEU A 68 -8.77 4.04 -6.45
C LEU A 68 -7.31 4.19 -6.02
N GLY A 69 -6.68 5.28 -6.45
CA GLY A 69 -5.28 5.53 -6.17
C GLY A 69 -5.05 6.99 -5.82
N ARG A 70 -4.56 7.23 -4.61
CA ARG A 70 -3.61 8.32 -4.37
C ARG A 70 -2.48 8.24 -5.40
N ASP A 71 -1.86 9.39 -5.67
CA ASP A 71 -0.83 9.54 -6.68
C ASP A 71 0.24 8.44 -6.52
N VAL A 72 0.67 7.80 -7.60
CA VAL A 72 1.83 6.89 -7.61
C VAL A 72 3.04 7.58 -6.97
N MET A 73 3.11 8.91 -7.09
CA MET A 73 4.07 9.76 -6.40
C MET A 73 3.99 9.68 -4.88
N ASP A 74 2.80 9.58 -4.28
CA ASP A 74 2.63 9.47 -2.82
C ASP A 74 3.28 8.20 -2.27
N ARG A 75 3.23 7.11 -3.05
CA ARG A 75 3.86 5.84 -2.66
C ARG A 75 5.38 5.88 -2.82
N GLY A 76 5.88 6.47 -3.91
CA GLY A 76 7.30 6.73 -4.08
C GLY A 76 7.86 7.59 -2.94
N CYS A 77 7.16 8.67 -2.60
CA CYS A 77 7.47 9.54 -1.45
C CYS A 77 7.36 8.82 -0.11
N ALA A 78 6.45 7.86 0.04
CA ALA A 78 6.28 7.11 1.28
C ALA A 78 7.51 6.29 1.67
N VAL A 79 8.18 5.68 0.69
CA VAL A 79 9.44 4.95 0.94
C VAL A 79 10.50 5.88 1.50
N TYR A 80 10.69 7.07 0.91
CA TYR A 80 11.64 8.05 1.44
C TYR A 80 11.29 8.52 2.85
N ALA A 81 10.01 8.74 3.13
CA ALA A 81 9.54 9.11 4.47
C ALA A 81 9.78 8.00 5.51
N ILE A 82 9.65 6.73 5.12
CA ILE A 82 10.01 5.58 5.98
C ILE A 82 11.50 5.61 6.28
N VAL A 83 12.35 5.78 5.26
CA VAL A 83 13.81 5.84 5.43
C VAL A 83 14.22 6.99 6.35
N ASP A 84 13.70 8.18 6.10
CA ASP A 84 14.01 9.37 6.91
C ASP A 84 13.49 9.22 8.35
N GLY A 85 12.25 8.74 8.53
CA GLY A 85 11.69 8.50 9.86
C GLY A 85 12.47 7.47 10.68
N LEU A 86 12.93 6.38 10.04
CA LEU A 86 13.82 5.43 10.69
C LEU A 86 15.18 6.05 11.02
N ALA A 87 15.77 6.84 10.12
CA ALA A 87 17.03 7.53 10.38
C ALA A 87 16.90 8.52 11.57
N GLN A 88 15.80 9.27 11.65
CA GLN A 88 15.52 10.15 12.78
C GLN A 88 15.43 9.40 14.11
N LEU A 89 14.92 8.16 14.10
CA LEU A 89 14.87 7.28 15.27
C LEU A 89 16.20 6.57 15.58
N GLY A 90 17.25 6.81 14.80
CA GLY A 90 18.52 6.08 14.90
C GLY A 90 18.42 4.63 14.44
N LEU A 91 17.43 4.28 13.61
CA LEU A 91 17.16 2.93 13.11
C LEU A 91 17.54 2.75 11.64
N ALA A 92 18.51 3.53 11.14
CA ALA A 92 18.97 3.47 9.76
C ALA A 92 19.45 2.06 9.36
N ASP A 93 20.02 1.31 10.32
CA ASP A 93 20.45 -0.08 10.14
C ASP A 93 19.28 -1.06 9.87
N LYS A 94 18.04 -0.68 10.21
CA LYS A 94 16.84 -1.51 9.98
C LYS A 94 16.19 -1.28 8.62
N VAL A 95 16.58 -0.23 7.89
CA VAL A 95 15.92 0.20 6.65
C VAL A 95 15.88 -0.95 5.63
N ALA A 96 17.02 -1.61 5.39
CA ALA A 96 17.10 -2.69 4.42
C ALA A 96 16.19 -3.87 4.81
N ALA A 97 16.18 -4.26 6.09
CA ALA A 97 15.34 -5.34 6.58
C ALA A 97 13.85 -5.01 6.43
N LEU A 98 13.43 -3.80 6.81
CA LEU A 98 12.03 -3.38 6.70
C LEU A 98 11.58 -3.28 5.25
N LEU A 99 12.35 -2.63 4.37
CA LEU A 99 11.98 -2.47 2.97
C LEU A 99 11.98 -3.79 2.21
N HIS A 100 12.92 -4.69 2.51
CA HIS A 100 12.92 -6.04 1.94
C HIS A 100 11.68 -6.83 2.37
N TRP A 101 11.31 -6.78 3.64
CA TRP A 101 10.08 -7.43 4.13
C TRP A 101 8.82 -6.80 3.51
N LEU A 102 8.76 -5.47 3.43
CA LEU A 102 7.64 -4.73 2.86
C LEU A 102 7.47 -5.00 1.36
N GLY A 103 8.57 -5.15 0.62
CA GLY A 103 8.54 -5.51 -0.81
C GLY A 103 7.86 -6.85 -1.08
N ARG A 104 7.72 -7.72 -0.08
CA ARG A 104 6.97 -8.98 -0.22
C ARG A 104 5.47 -8.75 -0.41
N PHE A 105 4.97 -7.57 -0.05
CA PHE A 105 3.58 -7.13 -0.22
C PHE A 105 3.39 -6.24 -1.46
N GLU A 106 4.43 -6.00 -2.26
CA GLU A 106 4.33 -5.16 -3.45
C GLU A 106 3.27 -5.70 -4.43
N GLY A 107 2.36 -4.83 -4.90
CA GLY A 107 1.25 -5.19 -5.77
C GLY A 107 -0.04 -5.51 -5.03
N LEU A 108 0.02 -5.83 -3.72
CA LEU A 108 -1.16 -6.20 -2.93
C LEU A 108 -2.16 -5.04 -2.82
N GLU A 109 -1.68 -3.79 -2.77
CA GLU A 109 -2.50 -2.58 -2.70
C GLU A 109 -3.54 -2.47 -3.81
N LYS A 110 -3.32 -3.10 -4.97
CA LYS A 110 -4.29 -3.12 -6.08
C LYS A 110 -5.50 -4.01 -5.81
N HIS A 111 -5.42 -4.83 -4.75
CA HIS A 111 -6.43 -5.78 -4.33
C HIS A 111 -6.96 -5.47 -2.93
N LEU A 112 -6.62 -4.31 -2.39
CA LEU A 112 -7.03 -3.83 -1.09
C LEU A 112 -7.79 -2.50 -1.21
N GLU A 113 -8.47 -2.14 -0.13
CA GLU A 113 -8.93 -0.77 0.08
C GLU A 113 -7.73 0.16 0.28
N GLU A 114 -7.88 1.44 -0.09
CA GLU A 114 -6.78 2.42 -0.12
C GLU A 114 -6.13 2.61 1.25
N GLU A 115 -6.93 2.56 2.32
CA GLU A 115 -6.50 2.69 3.71
C GLU A 115 -5.63 1.53 4.18
N LEU A 116 -5.61 0.43 3.42
CA LEU A 116 -4.87 -0.79 3.71
C LEU A 116 -3.60 -0.92 2.86
N ASP A 117 -3.21 0.12 2.11
CA ASP A 117 -1.95 0.13 1.36
C ASP A 117 -0.77 -0.16 2.32
N PRO A 118 -0.02 -1.26 2.11
CA PRO A 118 1.04 -1.67 3.01
C PRO A 118 2.11 -0.59 3.23
N THR A 119 2.48 0.11 2.15
CA THR A 119 3.53 1.14 2.18
C THR A 119 3.06 2.37 2.94
N LEU A 120 1.82 2.80 2.73
CA LEU A 120 1.25 3.96 3.42
C LEU A 120 1.03 3.68 4.91
N CYS A 121 0.54 2.49 5.27
CA CYS A 121 0.39 2.06 6.67
C CYS A 121 1.75 2.09 7.40
N VAL A 122 2.78 1.47 6.80
CA VAL A 122 4.13 1.42 7.41
C VAL A 122 4.71 2.83 7.54
N ARG A 123 4.55 3.69 6.54
CA ARG A 123 4.96 5.11 6.64
C ARG A 123 4.31 5.78 7.84
N GLN A 124 3.00 5.66 7.99
CA GLN A 124 2.27 6.31 9.08
C GLN A 124 2.77 5.85 10.45
N ILE A 125 2.99 4.54 10.63
CA ILE A 125 3.52 3.96 11.87
C ILE A 125 4.91 4.54 12.20
N VAL A 126 5.81 4.58 11.21
CA VAL A 126 7.17 5.09 11.43
C VAL A 126 7.16 6.58 11.78
N LEU A 127 6.37 7.39 11.06
CA LEU A 127 6.27 8.82 11.32
C LEU A 127 5.63 9.11 12.68
N GLN A 128 4.62 8.32 13.08
CA GLN A 128 4.00 8.43 14.40
C GLN A 128 5.01 8.11 15.51
N GLN A 129 5.75 7.00 15.39
CA GLN A 129 6.80 6.65 16.35
C GLN A 129 7.87 7.75 16.42
N ALA A 130 8.28 8.32 15.30
CA ALA A 130 9.22 9.43 15.25
C ALA A 130 8.67 10.66 16.00
N ALA A 131 7.42 11.05 15.75
CA ALA A 131 6.77 12.18 16.40
C ALA A 131 6.63 11.99 17.92
N GLU A 132 6.30 10.78 18.37
CA GLU A 132 6.10 10.45 19.79
C GLU A 132 7.43 10.27 20.56
N THR A 133 8.54 10.03 19.87
CA THR A 133 9.84 9.83 20.51
C THR A 133 10.58 11.16 20.74
N PRO A 134 10.81 11.58 22.00
CA PRO A 134 11.51 12.83 22.28
C PRO A 134 12.95 12.82 21.73
N LEU A 135 13.43 13.95 21.21
CA LEU A 135 14.78 14.08 20.62
C LEU A 135 15.89 13.54 21.54
N ALA A 136 15.81 13.82 22.84
CA ALA A 136 16.78 13.35 23.83
C ALA A 136 16.80 11.82 24.03
N ALA A 137 15.71 11.13 23.69
CA ALA A 137 15.61 9.68 23.77
C ALA A 137 16.16 8.98 22.53
N ARG A 138 16.08 9.61 21.35
CA ARG A 138 16.47 9.04 20.04
C ARG A 138 17.94 8.60 19.97
N GLN A 139 18.81 9.18 20.79
CA GLN A 139 20.25 8.85 20.84
C GLN A 139 20.58 7.68 21.78
N LYS A 140 19.62 7.21 22.59
CA LYS A 140 19.85 6.13 23.56
C LYS A 140 19.61 4.77 22.92
N ALA A 141 20.58 3.85 23.01
CA ALA A 141 20.46 2.50 22.46
C ALA A 141 19.20 1.75 22.96
N SER A 142 18.90 1.83 24.26
CA SER A 142 17.69 1.21 24.83
C SER A 142 16.38 1.76 24.24
N SER A 143 16.38 3.05 23.88
CA SER A 143 15.23 3.70 23.24
C SER A 143 15.08 3.24 21.79
N ARG A 144 16.20 3.10 21.07
CA ARG A 144 16.21 2.58 19.69
C ARG A 144 15.60 1.19 19.63
N ASP A 145 16.03 0.29 20.51
CA ASP A 145 15.50 -1.08 20.58
C ASP A 145 14.01 -1.10 20.93
N SER A 146 13.54 -0.26 21.86
CA SER A 146 12.11 -0.16 22.15
C SER A 146 11.32 0.41 20.98
N SER A 147 11.83 1.45 20.30
CA SER A 147 11.17 2.04 19.14
C SER A 147 11.05 1.02 18.00
N TRP A 148 12.08 0.21 17.75
CA TRP A 148 12.01 -0.85 16.75
C TRP A 148 10.95 -1.90 17.09
N ARG A 149 10.92 -2.38 18.34
CA ARG A 149 9.89 -3.34 18.78
C ARG A 149 8.49 -2.77 18.67
N ASN A 150 8.29 -1.50 19.01
CA ASN A 150 7.00 -0.83 18.91
C ASN A 150 6.55 -0.69 17.44
N ILE A 151 7.45 -0.28 16.55
CA ILE A 151 7.18 -0.21 15.10
C ILE A 151 6.78 -1.59 14.58
N VAL A 152 7.56 -2.62 14.88
CA VAL A 152 7.25 -3.99 14.44
C VAL A 152 5.91 -4.44 15.01
N GLY A 153 5.65 -4.22 16.29
CA GLY A 153 4.35 -4.54 16.91
C GLY A 153 3.18 -3.89 16.17
N ALA A 154 3.26 -2.57 15.95
CA ALA A 154 2.22 -1.81 15.25
C ALA A 154 2.03 -2.25 13.79
N ILE A 155 3.11 -2.65 13.09
CA ILE A 155 3.03 -3.20 11.73
C ILE A 155 2.28 -4.52 11.73
N LEU A 156 2.57 -5.40 12.68
CA LEU A 156 1.98 -6.75 12.74
C LEU A 156 0.49 -6.74 13.09
N GLU A 157 -0.01 -5.64 13.65
CA GLU A 157 -1.43 -5.39 13.90
C GLU A 157 -2.18 -4.84 12.68
N GLN A 158 -1.48 -4.49 11.60
CA GLN A 158 -2.13 -3.92 10.42
C GLN A 158 -2.91 -4.99 9.63
N PRO A 159 -4.11 -4.67 9.12
CA PRO A 159 -4.94 -5.61 8.38
C PRO A 159 -4.23 -6.26 7.18
N PHE A 160 -3.40 -5.50 6.44
CA PHE A 160 -2.67 -6.01 5.28
C PHE A 160 -1.74 -7.18 5.62
N VAL A 161 -1.23 -7.26 6.85
CA VAL A 161 -0.40 -8.39 7.30
C VAL A 161 -1.22 -9.66 7.36
N HIS A 162 -2.51 -9.56 7.66
CA HIS A 162 -3.41 -10.70 7.82
C HIS A 162 -4.13 -11.12 6.53
N THR A 163 -4.02 -10.30 5.47
CA THR A 163 -4.64 -10.54 4.17
C THR A 163 -4.13 -11.82 3.49
N CYS A 164 -5.03 -12.74 3.22
CA CYS A 164 -4.76 -13.95 2.46
C CYS A 164 -5.21 -13.76 1.00
N SER A 165 -4.52 -14.45 0.09
CA SER A 165 -4.95 -14.54 -1.30
C SER A 165 -4.74 -15.97 -1.80
N ASP A 166 -5.61 -16.44 -2.67
CA ASP A 166 -5.47 -17.72 -3.36
C ASP A 166 -5.82 -17.61 -4.83
N TRP A 167 -5.29 -18.55 -5.60
CA TRP A 167 -5.81 -18.89 -6.91
C TRP A 167 -6.67 -20.13 -6.76
N SER A 168 -7.93 -20.00 -7.18
CA SER A 168 -8.94 -21.05 -7.07
C SER A 168 -9.57 -21.33 -8.43
N GLY A 169 -9.82 -22.61 -8.70
CA GLY A 169 -10.52 -23.05 -9.90
C GLY A 169 -12.05 -22.95 -9.77
N PRO A 170 -12.81 -23.46 -10.75
CA PRO A 170 -14.27 -23.43 -10.74
C PRO A 170 -14.92 -24.15 -9.55
N ASP A 171 -14.21 -25.07 -8.90
CA ASP A 171 -14.64 -25.78 -7.70
C ASP A 171 -14.36 -25.02 -6.39
N LEU A 172 -13.83 -23.79 -6.49
CA LEU A 172 -13.49 -22.89 -5.39
C LEU A 172 -12.51 -23.50 -4.38
N ARG A 173 -11.71 -24.50 -4.81
CA ARG A 173 -10.65 -25.05 -3.97
C ARG A 173 -9.35 -24.30 -4.24
N PRO A 174 -8.66 -23.79 -3.20
CA PRO A 174 -7.40 -23.13 -3.38
C PRO A 174 -6.36 -24.13 -3.90
N ARG A 175 -5.77 -23.82 -5.06
CA ARG A 175 -4.61 -24.58 -5.56
C ARG A 175 -3.33 -24.09 -4.88
N VAL A 176 -3.18 -22.77 -4.82
CA VAL A 176 -2.05 -22.10 -4.20
C VAL A 176 -2.57 -20.97 -3.34
N VAL A 177 -2.02 -20.86 -2.14
CA VAL A 177 -2.31 -19.79 -1.18
C VAL A 177 -1.05 -18.98 -1.04
N TRP A 178 -1.18 -17.66 -1.13
CA TRP A 178 -0.06 -16.76 -0.97
C TRP A 178 0.42 -16.71 0.49
N ASP A 179 1.69 -17.01 0.68
CA ASP A 179 2.43 -16.73 1.91
C ASP A 179 3.49 -15.67 1.61
N PRO A 180 3.35 -14.44 2.14
CA PRO A 180 4.35 -13.40 1.93
C PRO A 180 5.73 -13.89 2.35
N LEU A 181 5.88 -14.71 3.38
CA LEU A 181 7.18 -15.17 3.87
C LEU A 181 7.82 -16.25 2.99
N ALA A 182 7.05 -16.91 2.13
CA ALA A 182 7.56 -17.83 1.12
C ALA A 182 7.92 -17.07 -0.16
N GLN A 183 7.04 -16.20 -0.66
CA GLN A 183 7.25 -15.47 -1.91
C GLN A 183 6.61 -14.06 -1.95
N PRO A 184 7.18 -13.12 -2.73
CA PRO A 184 6.55 -11.83 -3.00
C PRO A 184 5.18 -11.97 -3.67
N PHE A 185 4.29 -11.01 -3.40
CA PHE A 185 2.94 -11.01 -3.98
C PHE A 185 2.94 -10.92 -5.51
N LEU A 186 3.82 -10.13 -6.12
CA LEU A 186 3.95 -10.07 -7.58
C LEU A 186 4.34 -11.43 -8.21
N GLU A 187 5.18 -12.23 -7.53
CA GLU A 187 5.53 -13.58 -8.00
C GLU A 187 4.32 -14.51 -7.90
N PHE A 188 3.55 -14.41 -6.81
CA PHE A 188 2.29 -15.14 -6.66
C PHE A 188 1.24 -14.78 -7.73
N LEU A 189 1.15 -13.51 -8.14
CA LEU A 189 0.25 -13.11 -9.23
C LEU A 189 0.60 -13.81 -10.55
N ALA A 190 1.88 -14.06 -10.80
CA ALA A 190 2.34 -14.76 -12.00
C ALA A 190 2.00 -16.26 -12.02
N GLU A 191 1.56 -16.84 -10.89
CA GLU A 191 1.15 -18.25 -10.81
C GLU A 191 -0.26 -18.51 -11.33
N GLY A 192 -1.07 -17.48 -11.60
CA GLY A 192 -2.44 -17.62 -12.08
C GLY A 192 -2.50 -18.41 -13.39
N ARG A 193 -3.46 -19.33 -13.49
CA ARG A 193 -3.69 -20.15 -14.69
C ARG A 193 -4.99 -19.77 -15.38
N GLU A 194 -5.11 -20.12 -16.67
CA GLU A 194 -6.35 -19.93 -17.41
C GLU A 194 -7.51 -20.67 -16.74
N GLY A 195 -8.63 -19.98 -16.52
CA GLY A 195 -9.81 -20.53 -15.84
C GLY A 195 -9.75 -20.51 -14.31
N GLU A 196 -8.70 -19.94 -13.70
CA GLU A 196 -8.64 -19.64 -12.28
C GLU A 196 -8.99 -18.17 -12.01
N ASP A 197 -9.62 -17.93 -10.87
CA ASP A 197 -9.85 -16.59 -10.33
C ASP A 197 -9.02 -16.40 -9.05
N MET A 198 -8.55 -15.17 -8.82
CA MET A 198 -7.88 -14.82 -7.57
C MET A 198 -8.89 -14.24 -6.58
N ALA A 199 -8.87 -14.75 -5.35
CA ALA A 199 -9.59 -14.14 -4.25
C ALA A 199 -8.59 -13.52 -3.27
N THR A 200 -8.98 -12.41 -2.63
CA THR A 200 -8.24 -11.78 -1.53
C THR A 200 -9.20 -11.53 -0.38
N TRP A 201 -8.84 -11.99 0.82
CA TRP A 201 -9.71 -11.93 1.99
C TRP A 201 -8.89 -11.82 3.27
N MET A 202 -9.54 -11.41 4.36
CA MET A 202 -8.93 -11.41 5.69
C MET A 202 -9.73 -12.36 6.60
N PRO A 203 -9.08 -13.31 7.29
CA PRO A 203 -9.77 -14.14 8.28
C PRO A 203 -10.31 -13.29 9.45
N GLU A 204 -11.45 -13.67 10.05
CA GLU A 204 -12.05 -12.94 11.18
C GLU A 204 -11.11 -12.82 12.38
N ASP A 205 -10.38 -13.90 12.69
CA ASP A 205 -9.38 -13.94 13.77
C ASP A 205 -7.98 -13.42 13.31
N GLY A 206 -7.90 -12.88 12.09
CA GLY A 206 -6.64 -12.50 11.44
C GLY A 206 -5.75 -13.71 11.10
N ASN A 207 -4.45 -13.44 10.91
CA ASN A 207 -3.44 -14.47 10.64
C ASN A 207 -2.31 -14.41 11.69
N PRO A 208 -2.52 -14.98 12.90
CA PRO A 208 -1.56 -14.86 13.99
C PRO A 208 -0.27 -15.63 13.74
N ASP A 209 -0.32 -16.72 12.95
CA ASP A 209 0.89 -17.45 12.58
C ASP A 209 1.80 -16.63 11.68
N ARG A 210 1.24 -15.99 10.65
CA ARG A 210 2.00 -15.10 9.78
C ARG A 210 2.53 -13.90 10.54
N ALA A 211 1.73 -13.28 11.41
CA ALA A 211 2.20 -12.18 12.25
C ALA A 211 3.39 -12.61 13.14
N ARG A 212 3.31 -13.78 13.77
CA ARG A 212 4.41 -14.35 14.56
C ARG A 212 5.66 -14.56 13.71
N ARG A 213 5.53 -15.18 12.53
CA ARG A 213 6.68 -15.45 11.64
C ARG A 213 7.31 -14.16 11.08
N SER A 214 6.49 -13.17 10.71
CA SER A 214 6.96 -11.83 10.31
C SER A 214 7.70 -11.12 11.45
N SER A 215 7.22 -11.24 12.68
CA SER A 215 7.90 -10.71 13.88
C SER A 215 9.31 -11.28 14.00
N ILE A 216 9.45 -12.60 13.89
CA ILE A 216 10.75 -13.28 13.97
C ILE A 216 11.69 -12.76 12.88
N GLN A 217 11.22 -12.63 11.64
CA GLN A 217 12.05 -12.15 10.53
C GLN A 217 12.51 -10.70 10.75
N LEU A 218 11.60 -9.78 11.06
CA LEU A 218 11.91 -8.36 11.24
C LEU A 218 12.80 -8.11 12.47
N LEU A 219 12.59 -8.84 13.57
CA LEU A 219 13.41 -8.69 14.77
C LEU A 219 14.78 -9.37 14.65
N ALA A 220 14.89 -10.48 13.92
CA ALA A 220 16.16 -11.17 13.70
C ALA A 220 17.07 -10.43 12.71
N GLN A 221 16.52 -9.95 11.58
CA GLN A 221 17.29 -9.23 10.55
C GLN A 221 17.76 -7.85 11.00
N GLY A 222 17.24 -7.34 12.13
CA GLY A 222 17.74 -6.12 12.76
C GLY A 222 19.07 -6.29 13.50
N GLN A 223 19.60 -7.48 13.76
CA GLN A 223 20.81 -7.63 14.59
C GLN A 223 22.13 -7.49 13.82
N GLY A 224 22.08 -7.00 12.57
CA GLY A 224 23.24 -6.81 11.70
C GLY A 224 24.16 -5.69 12.18
N THR A 225 25.30 -6.11 12.71
CA THR A 225 26.50 -5.30 12.93
C THR A 225 27.07 -4.89 11.56
N LEU A 226 27.28 -3.59 11.35
CA LEU A 226 28.29 -3.06 10.43
C LEU A 226 29.44 -2.52 11.27
#